data_AF-A0AAU6HZR2-F1
#
_entry.id   AF-A0AAU6HZR2-F1
#
_cell.length_a   1.000
_cell.length_b   1.000
_cell.length_c   1.000
_cell.angle_alpha   90.00
_cell.angle_beta   90.00
_cell.angle_gamma   90.00
#
_symmetry.space_group_name_H-M   'P 1'
#
loop_
_entity.id
_entity.type
_entity.pdbx_description
1 polymer ?
#
loop_
_entity_poly.entity_id
_entity_poly.type
_entity_poly.pdbx_seq_one_letter_code
_entity_poly.pdbx_strand_id
1 'polypeptide(L)'
;MTSHALAHLAPIAALLNQGSAPADVPDNPDILQGGWRPSAVRQALDLITRADPQFAGRSFTAAGHTHLLLAEDIEHDCLLYLRLYAEGSPGPEEATEKTVTLTLTGTSHVECYRHQGDVDDDHPWLVRTFAEESIYACHPGTLRTIETSDDGCQLVLARTALAPTVGAAPLTAYSYREALDTAQRILTAALPGDETAAEVTA
;
A
#
# COMPACT_ATOMS: atom_id res chain seq x y z
N MET A 1 -1.48 -17.73 16.87
CA MET A 1 -1.87 -16.63 17.78
C MET A 1 -1.85 -15.32 17.00
N THR A 2 -2.83 -15.09 16.11
CA THR A 2 -2.75 -14.01 15.10
C THR A 2 -3.97 -13.08 15.02
N SER A 3 -5.04 -13.34 15.76
CA SER A 3 -6.34 -12.65 15.54
C SER A 3 -6.40 -11.19 16.04
N HIS A 4 -5.54 -10.74 16.96
CA HIS A 4 -5.62 -9.36 17.48
C HIS A 4 -4.87 -8.30 16.65
N ALA A 5 -4.00 -8.70 15.73
CA ALA A 5 -3.06 -7.77 15.09
C ALA A 5 -3.72 -6.84 14.06
N LEU A 6 -4.96 -7.14 13.64
CA LEU A 6 -5.61 -6.49 12.49
C LEU A 6 -7.00 -5.91 12.79
N ALA A 7 -7.41 -5.84 14.06
CA ALA A 7 -8.73 -5.32 14.45
C ALA A 7 -9.05 -3.92 13.88
N HIS A 8 -8.04 -3.06 13.72
CA HIS A 8 -8.19 -1.73 13.12
C HIS A 8 -8.24 -1.73 11.58
N LEU A 9 -7.73 -2.80 10.95
CA LEU A 9 -7.77 -2.99 9.50
C LEU A 9 -8.97 -3.83 9.05
N ALA A 10 -9.67 -4.51 9.96
CA ALA A 10 -10.89 -5.24 9.67
C ALA A 10 -11.92 -4.44 8.84
N PRO A 11 -12.27 -3.19 9.21
CA PRO A 11 -13.25 -2.44 8.41
C PRO A 11 -12.65 -1.89 7.10
N ILE A 12 -11.32 -1.79 6.98
CA ILE A 12 -10.62 -1.52 5.71
C ILE A 12 -10.62 -2.76 4.81
N ALA A 13 -10.39 -3.95 5.36
CA ALA A 13 -10.46 -5.22 4.64
C ALA A 13 -11.88 -5.47 4.09
N ALA A 14 -12.92 -5.01 4.79
CA ALA A 14 -14.29 -5.06 4.29
C ALA A 14 -14.48 -4.26 2.98
N LEU A 15 -13.65 -3.24 2.70
CA LEU A 15 -13.69 -2.47 1.45
C LEU A 15 -13.30 -3.33 0.23
N LEU A 16 -12.56 -4.43 0.42
CA LEU A 16 -12.33 -5.41 -0.65
C LEU A 16 -13.64 -5.99 -1.20
N ASN A 17 -14.73 -5.98 -0.43
CA ASN A 17 -16.06 -6.44 -0.86
C ASN A 17 -16.93 -5.36 -1.53
N GLN A 18 -16.53 -4.08 -1.52
CA GLN A 18 -17.40 -2.97 -1.94
C GLN A 18 -17.16 -2.51 -3.38
N GLY A 19 -18.21 -2.47 -4.21
CA GLY A 19 -18.14 -1.93 -5.55
C GLY A 19 -17.34 -2.79 -6.54
N SER A 20 -17.53 -2.52 -7.82
CA SER A 20 -16.90 -3.26 -8.93
C SER A 20 -16.43 -2.35 -10.06
N ALA A 21 -16.66 -1.03 -9.97
CA ALA A 21 -16.22 -0.10 -10.99
C ALA A 21 -14.85 0.51 -10.63
N PRO A 22 -13.92 0.65 -11.59
CA PRO A 22 -12.58 1.21 -11.37
C PRO A 22 -12.50 2.61 -10.73
N ALA A 23 -13.62 3.36 -10.73
CA ALA A 23 -13.72 4.68 -10.12
C ALA A 23 -14.36 4.66 -8.71
N ASP A 24 -14.75 3.49 -8.21
CA ASP A 24 -15.37 3.31 -6.88
C ASP A 24 -14.28 3.47 -5.81
N VAL A 25 -13.94 4.72 -5.48
CA VAL A 25 -13.43 5.01 -4.14
C VAL A 25 -14.51 4.52 -3.19
N PRO A 26 -14.20 3.68 -2.19
CA PRO A 26 -15.23 3.13 -1.31
C PRO A 26 -16.10 4.25 -0.75
N ASP A 27 -17.41 4.16 -1.00
CA ASP A 27 -18.40 5.21 -0.73
C ASP A 27 -18.78 5.28 0.76
N ASN A 28 -17.83 4.95 1.64
CA ASN A 28 -18.10 4.81 3.07
C ASN A 28 -17.18 5.72 3.91
N PRO A 29 -17.49 7.03 3.95
CA PRO A 29 -16.74 8.01 4.73
C PRO A 29 -16.76 7.72 6.25
N ASP A 30 -17.64 6.84 6.73
CA ASP A 30 -17.81 6.56 8.16
C ASP A 30 -16.82 5.54 8.74
N ILE A 31 -16.25 4.66 7.91
CA ILE A 31 -15.30 3.63 8.38
C ILE A 31 -13.98 4.26 8.86
N LEU A 32 -13.65 5.45 8.37
CA LEU A 32 -12.35 6.12 8.56
C LEU A 32 -12.50 7.63 8.78
N GLN A 33 -13.52 8.07 9.53
CA GLN A 33 -13.64 9.48 9.90
C GLN A 33 -12.41 9.94 10.70
N GLY A 34 -11.51 10.68 10.04
CA GLY A 34 -10.45 11.52 10.61
C GLY A 34 -9.40 10.83 11.48
N GLY A 35 -8.10 10.97 11.15
CA GLY A 35 -7.03 10.54 12.06
C GLY A 35 -6.84 9.03 12.15
N TRP A 36 -7.26 8.27 11.14
CA TRP A 36 -6.93 6.84 11.03
C TRP A 36 -5.44 6.62 10.74
N ARG A 37 -4.78 7.58 10.09
CA ARG A 37 -3.39 7.46 9.62
C ARG A 37 -2.40 7.19 10.76
N PRO A 38 -2.36 7.93 11.88
CA PRO A 38 -1.46 7.61 12.98
C PRO A 38 -1.61 6.17 13.50
N SER A 39 -2.84 5.67 13.58
CA SER A 39 -3.12 4.29 14.00
C SER A 39 -2.63 3.27 12.98
N ALA A 40 -2.89 3.51 11.69
CA ALA A 40 -2.41 2.65 10.60
C ALA A 40 -0.88 2.64 10.50
N VAL A 41 -0.23 3.80 10.68
CA VAL A 41 1.24 3.91 10.72
C VAL A 41 1.82 3.14 11.90
N ARG A 42 1.28 3.30 13.12
CA ARG A 42 1.71 2.54 14.31
C ARG A 42 1.54 1.03 14.10
N GLN A 43 0.46 0.62 13.46
CA GLN A 43 0.20 -0.78 13.16
C GLN A 43 1.17 -1.32 12.10
N ALA A 44 1.45 -0.57 11.04
CA ALA A 44 2.46 -0.95 10.06
C ALA A 44 3.85 -1.09 10.70
N LEU A 45 4.23 -0.18 11.60
CA LEU A 45 5.49 -0.26 12.37
C LEU A 45 5.55 -1.50 13.27
N ASP A 46 4.45 -1.83 13.94
CA ASP A 46 4.34 -3.04 14.76
C ASP A 46 4.45 -4.32 13.91
N LEU A 47 3.80 -4.35 12.75
CA LEU A 47 3.91 -5.45 11.79
C LEU A 47 5.34 -5.58 11.23
N ILE A 48 6.00 -4.48 10.89
CA ILE A 48 7.42 -4.48 10.45
C ILE A 48 8.30 -5.11 11.53
N THR A 49 8.10 -4.73 12.79
CA THR A 49 8.90 -5.25 13.93
C THR A 49 8.76 -6.77 14.11
N ARG A 50 7.61 -7.34 13.70
CA ARG A 50 7.30 -8.76 13.84
C ARG A 50 7.29 -9.51 12.50
N ALA A 51 7.78 -8.88 11.43
CA ALA A 51 7.71 -9.42 10.09
C ALA A 51 8.44 -10.76 10.00
N ASP A 52 7.76 -11.76 9.44
CA ASP A 52 8.31 -13.10 9.29
C ASP A 52 9.26 -13.16 8.08
N PRO A 53 10.53 -13.58 8.24
CA PRO A 53 11.45 -13.73 7.12
C PRO A 53 10.93 -14.62 5.99
N GLN A 54 10.00 -15.53 6.25
CA GLN A 54 9.38 -16.37 5.22
C GLN A 54 8.59 -15.54 4.18
N PHE A 55 8.15 -14.33 4.53
CA PHE A 55 7.45 -13.43 3.61
C PHE A 55 8.38 -12.82 2.55
N ALA A 56 9.69 -12.95 2.68
CA ALA A 56 10.64 -12.49 1.67
C ALA A 56 10.36 -13.12 0.29
N GLY A 57 10.06 -14.43 0.25
CA GLY A 57 9.79 -15.14 -1.01
C GLY A 57 8.47 -14.74 -1.70
N ARG A 58 7.62 -13.97 -1.01
CA ARG A 58 6.34 -13.42 -1.53
C ARG A 58 6.37 -11.90 -1.64
N SER A 59 7.53 -11.30 -1.38
CA SER A 59 7.80 -9.88 -1.53
C SER A 59 8.67 -9.68 -2.77
N PHE A 60 8.52 -8.55 -3.46
CA PHE A 60 9.19 -8.33 -4.74
C PHE A 60 9.33 -6.85 -5.08
N THR A 61 10.25 -6.55 -5.98
CA THR A 61 10.36 -5.23 -6.62
C THR A 61 9.84 -5.32 -8.05
N ALA A 62 8.94 -4.41 -8.45
CA ALA A 62 8.37 -4.34 -9.78
C ALA A 62 7.82 -2.93 -10.06
N ALA A 63 7.85 -2.51 -11.33
CA ALA A 63 7.25 -1.26 -11.81
C ALA A 63 7.58 -0.01 -10.96
N GLY A 64 8.84 0.15 -10.53
CA GLY A 64 9.27 1.28 -9.70
C GLY A 64 8.87 1.20 -8.22
N HIS A 65 8.47 0.02 -7.74
CA HIS A 65 8.07 -0.17 -6.35
C HIS A 65 8.63 -1.43 -5.73
N THR A 66 8.81 -1.40 -4.40
CA THR A 66 9.03 -2.59 -3.59
C THR A 66 7.75 -2.94 -2.82
N HIS A 67 7.26 -4.16 -3.01
CA HIS A 67 6.08 -4.73 -2.36
C HIS A 67 6.53 -5.70 -1.27
N LEU A 68 6.30 -5.33 0.00
CA LEU A 68 6.67 -6.10 1.18
C LEU A 68 5.43 -6.73 1.80
N LEU A 69 5.29 -8.05 1.72
CA LEU A 69 4.26 -8.74 2.46
C LEU A 69 4.58 -8.64 3.96
N LEU A 70 3.67 -8.11 4.76
CA LEU A 70 3.82 -7.94 6.20
C LEU A 70 3.00 -8.94 7.01
N ALA A 71 1.82 -9.30 6.54
CA ALA A 71 0.90 -10.16 7.27
C ALA A 71 -0.09 -10.88 6.34
N GLU A 72 -0.60 -11.99 6.85
CA GLU A 72 -1.71 -12.74 6.28
C GLU A 72 -2.82 -12.84 7.34
N ASP A 73 -3.98 -12.28 7.03
CA ASP A 73 -5.16 -12.33 7.87
C ASP A 73 -6.09 -13.46 7.41
N ILE A 74 -6.03 -14.57 8.14
CA ILE A 74 -6.90 -15.72 7.87
C ILE A 74 -8.37 -15.40 8.22
N GLU A 75 -8.61 -14.52 9.20
CA GLU A 75 -9.97 -14.20 9.66
C GLU A 75 -10.71 -13.34 8.63
N HIS A 76 -10.01 -12.38 8.04
CA HIS A 76 -10.58 -11.46 7.03
C HIS A 76 -10.30 -11.87 5.58
N ASP A 77 -9.60 -12.99 5.38
CA ASP A 77 -9.19 -13.50 4.07
C ASP A 77 -8.47 -12.43 3.24
N CYS A 78 -7.41 -11.85 3.82
CA CYS A 78 -6.63 -10.82 3.16
C CYS A 78 -5.13 -10.89 3.47
N LEU A 79 -4.35 -10.31 2.57
CA LEU A 79 -2.91 -10.12 2.65
C LEU A 79 -2.62 -8.63 2.73
N LEU A 80 -1.62 -8.29 3.53
CA LEU A 80 -1.22 -6.91 3.77
C LEU A 80 0.19 -6.69 3.27
N TYR A 81 0.31 -5.81 2.29
CA TYR A 81 1.57 -5.38 1.72
C TYR A 81 1.87 -3.94 2.12
N LEU A 82 3.14 -3.62 2.37
CA LEU A 82 3.62 -2.25 2.19
C LEU A 82 4.16 -2.10 0.78
N ARG A 83 3.78 -1.00 0.12
CA ARG A 83 4.37 -0.56 -1.13
C ARG A 83 5.22 0.67 -0.87
N LEU A 84 6.48 0.57 -1.24
CA LEU A 84 7.48 1.64 -1.16
C LEU A 84 7.91 2.03 -2.57
N TYR A 85 8.39 3.26 -2.73
CA TYR A 85 9.18 3.64 -3.89
C TYR A 85 10.40 2.72 -4.05
N ALA A 86 10.77 2.43 -5.30
CA ALA A 86 12.00 1.78 -5.67
C ALA A 86 12.53 2.38 -6.98
N GLU A 87 13.85 2.40 -7.16
CA GLU A 87 14.43 2.89 -8.41
C GLU A 87 13.92 2.08 -9.62
N GLY A 88 13.49 2.79 -10.65
CA GLY A 88 12.95 2.23 -11.88
C GLY A 88 11.90 3.15 -12.48
N SER A 89 11.61 2.98 -13.77
CA SER A 89 10.51 3.70 -14.39
C SER A 89 9.20 3.01 -14.05
N PRO A 90 8.17 3.76 -13.60
CA PRO A 90 6.83 3.20 -13.47
C PRO A 90 6.38 2.69 -14.84
N GLY A 91 5.97 1.43 -14.88
CA GLY A 91 5.48 0.78 -16.08
C GLY A 91 3.97 0.53 -15.96
N PRO A 92 3.23 0.55 -17.08
CA PRO A 92 1.83 0.18 -17.09
C PRO A 92 1.66 -1.28 -16.67
N GLU A 93 0.82 -1.52 -15.68
CA GLU A 93 0.50 -2.84 -15.14
C GLU A 93 -1.01 -3.07 -15.12
N GLU A 94 -1.43 -4.30 -15.44
CA GLU A 94 -2.81 -4.70 -15.27
C GLU A 94 -3.03 -5.22 -13.85
N ALA A 95 -3.99 -4.65 -13.14
CA ALA A 95 -4.42 -5.16 -11.86
C ALA A 95 -5.02 -6.57 -12.03
N THR A 96 -4.45 -7.58 -11.37
CA THR A 96 -4.92 -8.98 -11.46
C THR A 96 -5.95 -9.34 -10.40
N GLU A 97 -6.01 -8.56 -9.33
CA GLU A 97 -6.92 -8.74 -8.20
C GLU A 97 -7.38 -7.35 -7.71
N LYS A 98 -8.50 -7.32 -6.98
CA LYS A 98 -8.92 -6.10 -6.33
C LYS A 98 -7.99 -5.75 -5.17
N THR A 99 -7.56 -4.49 -5.12
CA THR A 99 -6.73 -3.97 -4.04
C THR A 99 -7.37 -2.75 -3.40
N VAL A 100 -7.19 -2.57 -2.11
CA VAL A 100 -7.48 -1.32 -1.39
C VAL A 100 -6.16 -0.74 -0.90
N THR A 101 -5.86 0.48 -1.32
CA THR A 101 -4.60 1.16 -1.02
C THR A 101 -4.86 2.36 -0.12
N LEU A 102 -4.05 2.49 0.93
CA LEU A 102 -4.05 3.58 1.89
C LEU A 102 -2.69 4.27 1.82
N THR A 103 -2.69 5.58 1.53
CA THR A 103 -1.45 6.36 1.52
C THR A 103 -1.10 6.79 2.94
N LEU A 104 -0.03 6.21 3.49
CA LEU A 104 0.44 6.49 4.85
C LEU A 104 1.33 7.73 4.88
N THR A 105 2.18 7.91 3.88
CA THR A 105 3.01 9.10 3.70
C THR A 105 3.38 9.30 2.22
N GLY A 106 3.89 10.48 1.89
CA GLY A 106 4.23 10.89 0.53
C GLY A 106 3.00 11.07 -0.36
N THR A 107 3.21 10.94 -1.67
CA THR A 107 2.14 10.99 -2.67
C THR A 107 2.26 9.87 -3.68
N SER A 108 1.14 9.47 -4.27
CA SER A 108 1.13 8.64 -5.46
C SER A 108 0.30 9.26 -6.56
N HIS A 109 0.89 9.36 -7.74
CA HIS A 109 0.23 9.71 -8.97
C HIS A 109 -0.21 8.43 -9.67
N VAL A 110 -1.50 8.34 -10.02
CA VAL A 110 -2.07 7.16 -10.66
C VAL A 110 -2.74 7.58 -11.95
N GLU A 111 -2.35 6.92 -13.04
CA GLU A 111 -3.01 7.04 -14.32
C GLU A 111 -3.64 5.69 -14.67
N CYS A 112 -4.87 5.70 -15.15
CA CYS A 112 -5.57 4.50 -15.59
C CYS A 112 -5.87 4.60 -17.09
N TYR A 113 -5.81 3.45 -17.75
CA TYR A 113 -5.98 3.27 -19.19
C TYR A 113 -7.10 2.25 -19.43
N ARG A 114 -7.86 2.38 -20.53
CA ARG A 114 -8.95 1.43 -20.83
C ARG A 114 -8.43 0.19 -21.54
N HIS A 115 -7.38 0.35 -22.34
CA HIS A 115 -6.72 -0.70 -23.10
C HIS A 115 -5.30 -0.29 -23.48
N GLN A 116 -4.49 -1.25 -23.94
CA GLN A 116 -3.08 -1.04 -24.28
C GLN A 116 -2.87 0.11 -25.30
N GLY A 117 -3.77 0.31 -26.26
CA GLY A 117 -3.66 1.43 -27.21
C GLY A 117 -3.66 2.81 -26.54
N ASP A 118 -4.35 2.96 -25.39
CA ASP A 118 -4.34 4.23 -24.63
C ASP A 118 -2.98 4.44 -23.94
N VAL A 119 -2.29 3.36 -23.59
CA VAL A 119 -0.93 3.44 -23.03
C VAL A 119 0.06 3.83 -24.12
N ASP A 120 -0.04 3.20 -25.28
CA ASP A 120 0.87 3.44 -26.41
C ASP A 120 0.75 4.89 -26.92
N ASP A 121 -0.45 5.45 -26.88
CA ASP A 121 -0.77 6.84 -27.28
C ASP A 121 -0.67 7.86 -26.11
N ASP A 122 -0.31 7.42 -24.90
CA ASP A 122 -0.24 8.25 -23.68
C ASP A 122 -1.54 9.03 -23.40
N HIS A 123 -2.68 8.32 -23.44
CA HIS A 123 -4.02 8.87 -23.29
C HIS A 123 -4.78 8.25 -22.10
N PRO A 124 -4.39 8.56 -20.85
CA PRO A 124 -5.10 8.03 -19.69
C PRO A 124 -6.54 8.53 -19.63
N TRP A 125 -7.48 7.65 -19.28
CA TRP A 125 -8.88 8.03 -19.10
C TRP A 125 -9.17 8.59 -17.71
N LEU A 126 -8.29 8.32 -16.74
CA LEU A 126 -8.33 8.84 -15.39
C LEU A 126 -6.91 9.15 -14.94
N VAL A 127 -6.72 10.33 -14.36
CA VAL A 127 -5.47 10.77 -13.73
C VAL A 127 -5.81 11.32 -12.36
N ARG A 128 -5.16 10.82 -11.31
CA ARG A 128 -5.41 11.28 -9.94
C ARG A 128 -4.17 11.17 -9.08
N THR A 129 -3.95 12.18 -8.24
CA THR A 129 -2.93 12.15 -7.18
C THR A 129 -3.59 11.86 -5.83
N PHE A 130 -3.00 10.93 -5.09
CA PHE A 130 -3.40 10.55 -3.74
C PHE A 130 -2.29 10.96 -2.76
N ALA A 131 -2.64 11.82 -1.80
CA ALA A 131 -1.74 12.26 -0.74
C ALA A 131 -1.95 11.43 0.53
N GLU A 132 -1.27 11.77 1.62
CA GLU A 132 -1.50 11.19 2.94
C GLU A 132 -2.99 11.21 3.30
N GLU A 133 -3.45 10.18 4.03
CA GLU A 133 -4.86 9.97 4.38
C GLU A 133 -5.80 9.68 3.19
N SER A 134 -5.26 9.55 1.98
CA SER A 134 -6.05 9.11 0.82
C SER A 134 -6.21 7.61 0.79
N ILE A 135 -7.36 7.18 0.25
CA ILE A 135 -7.70 5.77 0.07
C ILE A 135 -8.27 5.59 -1.31
N TYR A 136 -7.89 4.52 -1.98
CA TYR A 136 -8.50 4.14 -3.24
C TYR A 136 -8.55 2.63 -3.40
N ALA A 137 -9.57 2.17 -4.13
CA ALA A 137 -9.64 0.80 -4.60
C ALA A 137 -9.18 0.75 -6.06
N CYS A 138 -8.50 -0.33 -6.44
CA CYS A 138 -8.25 -0.65 -7.83
C CYS A 138 -8.81 -2.02 -8.14
N HIS A 139 -9.50 -2.13 -9.27
CA HIS A 139 -10.25 -3.31 -9.66
C HIS A 139 -9.46 -4.14 -10.68
N PRO A 140 -9.65 -5.47 -10.69
CA PRO A 140 -8.99 -6.33 -11.65
C PRO A 140 -9.35 -5.91 -13.09
N GLY A 141 -8.40 -6.03 -14.01
CA GLY A 141 -8.51 -5.56 -15.40
C GLY A 141 -8.23 -4.08 -15.60
N THR A 142 -7.98 -3.32 -14.52
CA THR A 142 -7.56 -1.91 -14.66
C THR A 142 -6.08 -1.86 -15.07
N LEU A 143 -5.82 -1.35 -16.26
CA LEU A 143 -4.47 -1.02 -16.72
C LEU A 143 -4.07 0.33 -16.12
N ARG A 144 -2.93 0.40 -15.42
CA ARG A 144 -2.54 1.58 -14.67
C ARG A 144 -1.04 1.79 -14.60
N THR A 145 -0.60 3.03 -14.49
CA THR A 145 0.73 3.41 -13.99
C THR A 145 0.56 3.98 -12.60
N ILE A 146 1.56 3.74 -11.75
CA ILE A 146 1.61 4.32 -10.41
C ILE A 146 3.01 4.90 -10.27
N GLU A 147 3.10 6.17 -9.94
CA GLU A 147 4.35 6.81 -9.56
C GLU A 147 4.22 7.24 -8.10
N THR A 148 5.23 6.97 -7.30
CA THR A 148 5.22 7.25 -5.85
C THR A 148 6.42 8.12 -5.51
N SER A 149 6.24 9.11 -4.65
CA SER A 149 7.35 9.94 -4.16
C SER A 149 8.39 9.12 -3.40
N ASP A 150 9.63 9.60 -3.28
CA ASP A 150 10.73 8.88 -2.62
C ASP A 150 10.44 8.53 -1.15
N ASP A 151 9.63 9.34 -0.47
CA ASP A 151 9.14 9.12 0.89
C ASP A 151 7.80 8.38 0.94
N GLY A 152 7.24 8.01 -0.22
CA GLY A 152 5.93 7.43 -0.34
C GLY A 152 5.88 6.01 0.21
N CYS A 153 4.93 5.79 1.12
CA CYS A 153 4.66 4.51 1.72
C CYS A 153 3.16 4.27 1.79
N GLN A 154 2.73 3.12 1.28
CA GLN A 154 1.32 2.78 1.16
C GLN A 154 1.05 1.41 1.76
N LEU A 155 -0.07 1.28 2.45
CA LEU A 155 -0.60 -0.01 2.87
C LEU A 155 -1.55 -0.52 1.78
N VAL A 156 -1.28 -1.69 1.23
CA VAL A 156 -2.05 -2.32 0.17
C VAL A 156 -2.66 -3.61 0.70
N LEU A 157 -3.99 -3.68 0.69
CA LEU A 157 -4.74 -4.88 1.04
C LEU A 157 -5.18 -5.60 -0.24
N ALA A 158 -5.03 -6.91 -0.26
CA ALA A 158 -5.47 -7.79 -1.35
C ALA A 158 -6.03 -9.11 -0.78
N ARG A 159 -6.84 -9.85 -1.54
CA ARG A 159 -7.29 -11.19 -1.11
C ARG A 159 -6.24 -12.26 -1.37
N THR A 160 -5.72 -12.25 -2.59
CA THR A 160 -4.69 -13.19 -3.03
C THR A 160 -3.34 -12.50 -3.15
N ALA A 161 -2.27 -13.30 -3.22
CA ALA A 161 -0.94 -12.76 -3.39
C ALA A 161 -0.89 -11.87 -4.64
N LEU A 162 -0.30 -10.69 -4.51
CA LEU A 162 -0.10 -9.81 -5.65
C LEU A 162 0.75 -10.54 -6.68
N ALA A 163 0.24 -10.64 -7.91
CA ALA A 163 0.99 -11.27 -8.99
C ALA A 163 2.13 -10.33 -9.40
N PRO A 164 3.40 -10.78 -9.34
CA PRO A 164 4.51 -9.97 -9.82
C PRO A 164 4.34 -9.73 -11.33
N THR A 165 4.52 -8.49 -11.77
CA THR A 165 4.51 -8.18 -13.22
C THR A 165 5.75 -8.76 -13.91
N VAL A 166 5.73 -8.77 -15.24
CA VAL A 166 6.89 -9.24 -16.03
C VAL A 166 8.12 -8.41 -15.66
N GLY A 167 9.20 -9.08 -15.27
CA GLY A 167 10.44 -8.44 -14.82
C GLY A 167 10.53 -8.19 -13.32
N ALA A 168 9.53 -8.61 -12.54
CA ALA A 168 9.60 -8.53 -11.08
C ALA A 168 10.75 -9.36 -10.51
N ALA A 169 11.45 -8.79 -9.53
CA ALA A 169 12.52 -9.43 -8.81
C ALA A 169 12.04 -9.84 -7.40
N PRO A 170 11.95 -11.15 -7.08
CA PRO A 170 11.67 -11.60 -5.72
C PRO A 170 12.73 -11.10 -4.74
N LEU A 171 12.33 -10.76 -3.53
CA LEU A 171 13.27 -10.33 -2.51
C LEU A 171 13.99 -11.53 -1.88
N THR A 172 15.29 -11.36 -1.66
CA THR A 172 16.03 -12.25 -0.75
C THR A 172 15.66 -11.91 0.69
N ALA A 173 15.94 -12.80 1.65
CA ALA A 173 15.78 -12.50 3.07
C ALA A 173 16.64 -11.29 3.54
N TYR A 174 17.73 -11.00 2.83
CA TYR A 174 18.55 -9.81 3.09
C TYR A 174 17.86 -8.54 2.60
N SER A 175 17.50 -8.49 1.31
CA SER A 175 16.84 -7.34 0.69
C SER A 175 15.47 -7.04 1.32
N TYR A 176 14.75 -8.08 1.76
CA TYR A 176 13.51 -7.93 2.52
C TYR A 176 13.74 -7.17 3.83
N ARG A 177 14.80 -7.49 4.58
CA ARG A 177 15.15 -6.76 5.81
C ARG A 177 15.57 -5.32 5.54
N GLU A 178 16.39 -5.07 4.51
CA GLU A 178 16.77 -3.70 4.13
C GLU A 178 15.54 -2.85 3.76
N ALA A 179 14.57 -3.45 3.08
CA ALA A 179 13.34 -2.79 2.71
C ALA A 179 12.41 -2.56 3.94
N LEU A 180 12.36 -3.49 4.89
CA LEU A 180 11.69 -3.30 6.18
C LEU A 180 12.33 -2.15 6.99
N ASP A 181 13.65 -2.10 7.09
CA ASP A 181 14.37 -1.01 7.76
C ASP A 181 14.08 0.34 7.09
N THR A 182 14.03 0.35 5.76
CA THR A 182 13.64 1.53 4.97
C THR A 182 12.21 1.95 5.28
N ALA A 183 11.25 1.01 5.28
CA ALA A 183 9.86 1.27 5.63
C ALA A 183 9.75 1.84 7.05
N GLN A 184 10.46 1.26 8.01
CA GLN A 184 10.47 1.69 9.40
C GLN A 184 10.95 3.13 9.53
N ARG A 185 12.05 3.49 8.86
CA ARG A 185 12.58 4.86 8.86
C ARG A 185 11.58 5.86 8.29
N ILE A 186 10.97 5.56 7.15
CA ILE A 186 9.96 6.41 6.49
C ILE A 186 8.76 6.62 7.42
N LEU A 187 8.19 5.53 7.94
CA LEU A 187 6.99 5.58 8.77
C LEU A 187 7.22 6.20 10.15
N THR A 188 8.42 6.05 10.73
CA THR A 188 8.78 6.70 12.00
C THR A 188 8.85 8.22 11.83
N ALA A 189 9.40 8.69 10.70
CA ALA A 189 9.46 10.13 10.39
C ALA A 189 8.08 10.73 10.09
N ALA A 190 7.13 9.91 9.63
CA ALA A 190 5.76 10.33 9.32
C ALA A 190 4.84 10.47 10.56
N LEU A 191 5.23 9.93 11.72
CA LEU A 191 4.48 10.15 12.95
C LEU A 191 4.70 11.59 13.44
N PRO A 192 3.63 12.31 13.86
CA PRO A 192 3.83 13.58 14.53
C PRO A 192 4.72 13.37 15.75
N GLY A 193 5.78 14.18 15.88
CA GLY A 193 6.62 14.16 17.07
C GLY A 193 5.75 14.39 18.30
N ASP A 194 6.01 13.67 19.39
CA ASP A 194 5.38 13.95 20.68
C ASP A 194 5.77 15.37 21.14
N GLU A 195 5.00 16.39 20.71
CA GLU A 195 5.12 17.77 21.19
C GLU A 195 4.69 17.91 22.67
N THR A 196 4.36 16.82 23.35
CA THR A 196 4.06 16.81 24.80
C THR A 196 5.30 16.74 25.69
N ALA A 197 6.52 16.62 25.14
CA ALA A 197 7.75 16.68 25.94
C ALA A 197 8.29 18.12 26.16
N ALA A 198 7.71 19.15 25.52
CA ALA A 198 8.22 20.53 25.60
C ALA A 198 7.52 21.41 26.66
N GLU A 199 6.47 20.94 27.34
CA GLU A 199 5.66 21.76 28.26
C GLU A 199 5.75 21.35 29.75
N VAL A 200 6.79 20.63 30.16
CA VAL A 200 7.09 20.38 31.59
C VAL A 200 8.51 20.84 31.94
N THR A 201 8.84 22.07 31.56
CA THR A 201 9.87 22.88 32.24
C THR A 201 9.65 24.35 31.88
N ALA A 202 8.69 24.98 32.58
CA ALA A 202 8.62 26.42 32.74
C ALA A 202 8.22 26.74 34.18
#